data_AF-A8T2U2-F1
#
_entry.id   AF-A8T2U2-F1
#
_cell.length_a   1.000
_cell.length_b   1.000
_cell.length_c   1.000
_cell.angle_alpha   90.00
_cell.angle_beta   90.00
_cell.angle_gamma   90.00
#
_symmetry.space_group_name_H-M   'P 1'
#
loop_
_entity.id
_entity.type
_entity.pdbx_description
1 polymer ?
#
loop_
_entity_poly.entity_id
_entity_poly.type
_entity_poly.pdbx_seq_one_letter_code
_entity_poly.pdbx_strand_id
1 'polypeptide(L)'
;IAPKNFTIHGLWPDKEGTLLQYCKPKPTFRSMQDQMLDDLDKNWIQLKYTQIYGRDKQPLWKHEYLKHGSCCQKVINQNTYFSLALRLKDRIDLLRTLQIHRIVPGSNYTFKEIVDAIKTVTHTDPDVKCK
;
A
#
# COMPACT_ATOMS: atom_id res chain seq x y z
N ILE A 1 13.51 5.85 11.62
CA ILE A 1 12.41 6.65 12.20
C ILE A 1 11.17 6.37 11.37
N ALA A 2 10.03 6.10 11.99
CA ALA A 2 8.78 5.87 11.25
C ALA A 2 8.30 7.17 10.60
N PRO A 3 7.82 7.13 9.34
CA PRO A 3 7.28 8.31 8.68
C PRO A 3 6.04 8.83 9.42
N LYS A 4 5.87 10.15 9.46
CA LYS A 4 4.67 10.81 10.03
C LYS A 4 3.52 10.89 9.02
N ASN A 5 3.40 9.91 8.13
CA ASN A 5 2.32 9.81 7.15
C ASN A 5 2.04 8.33 6.85
N PHE A 6 0.87 8.04 6.28
CA PHE A 6 0.53 6.70 5.81
C PHE A 6 1.48 6.27 4.70
N THR A 7 1.81 4.98 4.66
CA THR A 7 2.60 4.33 3.62
C THR A 7 1.82 3.18 3.02
N ILE A 8 2.12 2.83 1.78
CA ILE A 8 1.53 1.62 1.18
C ILE A 8 2.03 0.41 1.96
N HIS A 9 1.10 -0.49 2.31
CA HIS A 9 1.43 -1.83 2.79
C HIS A 9 1.42 -2.83 1.64
N GLY A 10 0.38 -2.76 0.80
CA GLY A 10 0.02 -3.76 -0.19
C GLY A 10 -0.94 -3.20 -1.25
N LEU A 11 -0.94 -3.79 -2.45
CA LEU A 11 -2.05 -3.68 -3.40
C LEU A 11 -2.53 -5.10 -3.69
N TRP A 12 -3.72 -5.45 -3.20
CA TRP A 12 -4.17 -6.83 -3.16
C TRP A 12 -5.37 -7.03 -4.08
N PRO A 13 -5.17 -7.57 -5.31
CA PRO A 13 -6.26 -8.12 -6.08
C PRO A 13 -6.97 -9.18 -5.24
N ASP A 14 -8.27 -9.07 -5.12
CA ASP A 14 -9.06 -9.99 -4.30
C ASP A 14 -10.38 -10.33 -4.99
N LYS A 15 -11.03 -11.39 -4.49
CA LYS A 15 -12.38 -11.77 -4.89
C LYS A 15 -13.22 -11.93 -3.63
N GLU A 16 -14.41 -11.35 -3.64
CA GLU A 16 -15.33 -11.51 -2.52
C GLU A 16 -15.54 -13.00 -2.17
N GLY A 17 -15.38 -13.32 -0.88
CA GLY A 17 -15.49 -14.69 -0.37
C GLY A 17 -14.29 -15.60 -0.68
N THR A 18 -13.22 -15.13 -1.33
CA THR A 18 -12.03 -15.96 -1.57
C THR A 18 -10.75 -15.12 -1.59
N LEU A 19 -9.87 -15.36 -0.63
CA LEU A 19 -8.56 -14.74 -0.58
C LEU A 19 -7.71 -15.12 -1.81
N LEU A 20 -7.43 -14.16 -2.68
CA LEU A 20 -6.53 -14.36 -3.81
C LEU A 20 -5.07 -14.09 -3.42
N GLN A 21 -4.27 -15.16 -3.39
CA GLN A 21 -2.83 -15.09 -3.13
C GLN A 21 -2.07 -16.22 -3.82
N TYR A 22 -0.80 -15.96 -4.15
CA TYR A 22 0.13 -16.91 -4.78
C TYR A 22 -0.41 -17.54 -6.09
N CYS A 23 -1.08 -16.73 -6.92
CA CYS A 23 -1.68 -17.18 -8.17
C CYS A 23 -0.63 -17.73 -9.16
N LYS A 24 -1.07 -18.64 -10.03
CA LYS A 24 -0.21 -19.34 -11.00
C LYS A 24 -0.35 -18.78 -12.43
N PRO A 25 0.72 -18.84 -13.25
CA PRO A 25 2.09 -19.23 -12.89
C PRO A 25 2.73 -18.24 -11.91
N LYS A 26 3.77 -18.67 -11.18
CA LYS A 26 4.49 -17.77 -10.26
C LYS A 26 5.32 -16.77 -11.10
N PRO A 27 5.14 -15.45 -10.93
CA PRO A 27 5.92 -14.48 -11.68
C PRO A 27 7.37 -14.44 -11.19
N THR A 28 8.27 -13.95 -12.04
CA THR A 28 9.62 -13.56 -11.63
C THR A 28 9.61 -12.13 -11.13
N PHE A 29 10.34 -11.85 -10.05
CA PHE A 29 10.51 -10.50 -9.54
C PHE A 29 11.79 -9.89 -10.12
N ARG A 30 11.69 -8.71 -10.73
CA ARG A 30 12.84 -7.91 -11.17
C ARG A 30 13.03 -6.74 -10.20
N SER A 31 14.25 -6.55 -9.68
CA SER A 31 14.50 -5.44 -8.75
C SER A 31 14.22 -4.08 -9.40
N MET A 32 13.53 -3.23 -8.64
CA MET A 32 13.24 -1.84 -8.99
C MET A 32 14.53 -1.01 -8.97
N GLN A 33 14.65 -0.08 -9.90
CA GLN A 33 15.81 0.79 -10.07
C GLN A 33 15.35 2.22 -10.36
N ASP A 34 16.30 3.16 -10.37
CA ASP A 34 16.10 4.56 -10.75
C ASP A 34 14.92 5.22 -10.02
N GLN A 35 14.14 6.04 -10.73
CA GLN A 35 13.01 6.78 -10.17
C GLN A 35 11.99 5.86 -9.44
N MET A 36 11.75 4.67 -9.98
CA MET A 36 10.79 3.73 -9.37
C MET A 36 11.28 3.22 -8.00
N LEU A 37 12.59 3.01 -7.86
CA LEU A 37 13.20 2.65 -6.57
C LEU A 37 13.00 3.78 -5.56
N ASP A 38 13.24 5.03 -5.95
CA ASP A 38 13.11 6.19 -5.06
C ASP A 38 11.65 6.45 -4.66
N ASP A 39 10.72 6.32 -5.61
CA ASP A 39 9.29 6.49 -5.35
C ASP A 39 8.77 5.42 -4.38
N LEU A 40 9.17 4.15 -4.56
CA LEU A 40 8.79 3.07 -3.67
C LEU A 40 9.46 3.19 -2.29
N ASP A 41 10.74 3.58 -2.23
CA ASP A 41 11.46 3.77 -0.97
C ASP A 41 10.83 4.90 -0.13
N LYS A 42 10.23 5.91 -0.78
CA LYS A 42 9.50 6.99 -0.11
C LYS A 42 8.07 6.60 0.30
N ASN A 43 7.34 5.91 -0.59
CA ASN A 43 5.88 5.76 -0.47
C ASN A 43 5.41 4.39 0.01
N TRP A 44 6.23 3.35 -0.21
CA TRP A 44 6.00 1.96 0.17
C TRP A 44 7.17 1.47 1.04
N ILE A 45 7.45 2.23 2.10
CA ILE A 45 8.61 2.03 2.98
C ILE A 45 8.65 0.62 3.58
N GLN A 46 9.83 0.01 3.53
CA GLN A 46 10.07 -1.34 4.03
C GLN A 46 10.45 -1.32 5.52
N LEU A 47 9.54 -0.87 6.40
CA LEU A 47 9.80 -0.54 7.81
C LEU A 47 10.47 -1.63 8.68
N LYS A 48 10.44 -2.90 8.25
CA LYS A 48 11.10 -4.02 8.94
C LYS A 48 12.61 -4.12 8.65
N TYR A 49 13.11 -3.35 7.68
CA TYR A 49 14.48 -3.43 7.18
C TYR A 49 15.16 -2.06 7.23
N THR A 50 16.49 -2.04 7.28
CA THR A 50 17.24 -0.79 7.08
C THR A 50 17.03 -0.29 5.65
N GLN A 51 17.12 1.02 5.44
CA GLN A 51 16.94 1.61 4.09
C GLN A 51 17.94 1.02 3.08
N ILE A 52 19.21 0.85 3.49
CA ILE A 52 20.26 0.24 2.65
C ILE A 52 19.86 -1.17 2.21
N TYR A 53 19.46 -2.02 3.15
CA TYR A 53 19.04 -3.39 2.84
C TYR A 53 17.74 -3.42 2.03
N GLY A 54 16.78 -2.54 2.35
CA GLY A 54 15.51 -2.41 1.65
C GLY A 54 15.71 -2.05 0.18
N ARG A 55 16.55 -1.05 -0.11
CA ARG A 55 16.82 -0.62 -1.49
C ARG A 55 17.57 -1.69 -2.30
N ASP A 56 18.55 -2.35 -1.69
CA ASP A 56 19.36 -3.40 -2.33
C ASP A 56 18.57 -4.70 -2.55
N LYS A 57 17.94 -5.26 -1.50
CA LYS A 57 17.31 -6.59 -1.54
C LYS A 57 15.81 -6.58 -1.81
N GLN A 58 15.14 -5.44 -1.60
CA GLN A 58 13.71 -5.24 -1.86
C GLN A 58 12.79 -6.35 -1.31
N PRO A 59 13.04 -6.85 -0.07
CA PRO A 59 12.37 -8.03 0.45
C PRO A 59 10.85 -7.88 0.54
N LEU A 60 10.34 -6.71 0.95
CA LEU A 60 8.91 -6.48 1.09
C LEU A 60 8.24 -6.42 -0.29
N TRP A 61 8.78 -5.63 -1.21
CA TRP A 61 8.19 -5.47 -2.54
C TRP A 61 8.20 -6.78 -3.32
N LYS A 62 9.26 -7.56 -3.20
CA LYS A 62 9.32 -8.91 -3.74
C LYS A 62 8.24 -9.81 -3.14
N HIS A 63 8.05 -9.78 -1.82
CA HIS A 63 7.01 -10.56 -1.15
C HIS A 63 5.61 -10.19 -1.66
N GLU A 64 5.29 -8.89 -1.64
CA GLU A 64 3.98 -8.36 -2.07
C GLU A 64 3.69 -8.68 -3.53
N TYR A 65 4.68 -8.53 -4.43
CA TYR A 65 4.48 -8.86 -5.84
C TYR A 65 4.28 -10.35 -6.08
N LEU A 66 5.09 -11.22 -5.45
CA LEU A 66 4.95 -12.67 -5.62
C LEU A 66 3.64 -13.21 -5.02
N LYS A 67 3.20 -12.64 -3.90
CA LYS A 67 1.99 -13.08 -3.20
C LYS A 67 0.72 -12.49 -3.82
N HIS A 68 0.68 -11.19 -4.07
CA HIS A 68 -0.54 -10.48 -4.49
C HIS A 68 -0.48 -10.03 -5.95
N GLY A 69 0.67 -9.49 -6.39
CA GLY A 69 0.87 -9.11 -7.80
C GLY A 69 0.69 -10.27 -8.78
N SER A 70 1.06 -11.50 -8.37
CA SER A 70 0.84 -12.73 -9.15
C SER A 70 -0.62 -12.95 -9.56
N CYS A 71 -1.58 -12.40 -8.83
CA CYS A 71 -3.01 -12.54 -9.09
C CYS A 71 -3.58 -11.54 -10.10
N CYS A 72 -2.78 -10.57 -10.57
CA CYS A 72 -3.19 -9.61 -11.61
C CYS A 72 -2.29 -9.63 -12.84
N GLN A 73 -1.37 -10.59 -12.95
CA GLN A 73 -0.37 -10.67 -14.02
C GLN A 73 -0.92 -10.83 -15.44
N LYS A 74 -2.17 -11.27 -15.59
CA LYS A 74 -2.86 -11.33 -16.89
C LYS A 74 -3.29 -9.95 -17.42
N VAL A 75 -3.36 -8.96 -16.54
CA VAL A 75 -3.88 -7.61 -16.84
C VAL A 75 -2.76 -6.58 -16.76
N ILE A 76 -1.88 -6.68 -15.76
CA ILE A 76 -0.82 -5.71 -15.52
C ILE A 76 0.52 -6.42 -15.23
N ASN A 77 1.61 -5.83 -15.73
CA ASN A 77 2.97 -6.29 -15.42
C ASN A 77 3.49 -5.68 -14.10
N GLN A 78 4.67 -6.11 -13.65
CA GLN A 78 5.29 -5.66 -12.41
C GLN A 78 5.40 -4.14 -12.28
N ASN A 79 5.92 -3.45 -13.30
CA ASN A 79 6.10 -2.00 -13.25
C ASN A 79 4.75 -1.30 -13.14
N THR A 80 3.74 -1.79 -13.86
CA THR A 80 2.37 -1.25 -13.81
C THR A 80 1.71 -1.51 -12.46
N TYR A 81 1.94 -2.66 -11.83
CA TYR A 81 1.46 -2.98 -10.48
C TYR A 81 1.98 -1.98 -9.44
N PHE A 82 3.29 -1.73 -9.42
CA PHE A 82 3.88 -0.76 -8.50
C PHE A 82 3.47 0.69 -8.83
N SER A 83 3.45 1.06 -10.10
CA SER A 83 2.99 2.39 -10.54
C SER A 83 1.53 2.64 -10.16
N LEU A 84 0.67 1.62 -10.27
CA LEU A 84 -0.72 1.73 -9.87
C LEU A 84 -0.86 1.94 -8.37
N ALA A 85 -0.12 1.19 -7.55
CA ALA A 85 -0.13 1.36 -6.11
C ALA A 85 0.34 2.77 -5.69
N LEU A 86 1.42 3.27 -6.31
CA LEU A 86 1.91 4.64 -6.11
C LEU A 86 0.85 5.69 -6.50
N ARG A 87 0.21 5.52 -7.67
CA ARG A 87 -0.84 6.43 -8.15
C ARG A 87 -2.07 6.42 -7.23
N LEU A 88 -2.47 5.26 -6.71
CA LEU A 88 -3.60 5.16 -5.79
C LEU A 88 -3.30 5.84 -4.46
N LYS A 89 -2.07 5.69 -3.96
CA LYS A 89 -1.61 6.42 -2.76
C LYS A 89 -1.66 7.92 -2.98
N ASP A 90 -1.17 8.41 -4.12
CA ASP A 90 -1.10 9.84 -4.43
C ASP A 90 -2.48 10.50 -4.55
N ARG A 91 -3.50 9.74 -4.96
CA ARG A 91 -4.89 10.24 -5.07
C ARG A 91 -5.54 10.57 -3.73
N ILE A 92 -5.09 9.97 -2.62
CA ILE A 92 -5.77 10.10 -1.33
C ILE A 92 -4.76 10.44 -0.24
N ASP A 93 -4.78 11.70 0.21
CA ASP A 93 -4.08 12.10 1.43
C ASP A 93 -4.95 11.78 2.66
N LEU A 94 -4.83 10.54 3.14
CA LEU A 94 -5.56 10.05 4.31
C LEU A 94 -5.26 10.85 5.57
N LEU A 95 -4.00 11.26 5.79
CA LEU A 95 -3.64 12.02 6.99
C LEU A 95 -4.30 13.41 6.96
N ARG A 96 -4.23 14.11 5.83
CA ARG A 96 -4.88 15.41 5.67
C ARG A 96 -6.39 15.29 5.81
N THR A 97 -6.98 14.25 5.23
CA THR A 97 -8.42 13.96 5.34
C THR A 97 -8.84 13.84 6.81
N LEU A 98 -8.16 12.99 7.58
CA LEU A 98 -8.41 12.83 9.00
C LEU A 98 -8.25 14.15 9.77
N GLN A 99 -7.19 14.91 9.48
CA GLN A 99 -6.94 16.21 10.13
C GLN A 99 -8.04 17.25 9.88
N ILE A 100 -8.57 17.33 8.66
CA ILE A 100 -9.69 18.24 8.33
C ILE A 100 -10.94 17.87 9.15
N HIS A 101 -11.13 16.57 9.42
CA HIS A 101 -12.18 16.04 10.29
C HIS A 101 -11.81 16.09 11.78
N ARG A 102 -10.74 16.80 12.17
CA ARG A 102 -10.24 16.93 13.56
C ARG A 102 -9.79 15.60 14.19
N ILE A 103 -9.48 14.62 13.36
CA ILE A 103 -8.91 13.33 13.75
C ILE A 103 -7.39 13.45 13.60
N VAL A 104 -6.68 13.56 14.73
CA VAL A 104 -5.23 13.76 14.79
C VAL A 104 -4.56 12.67 15.62
N PRO A 105 -3.30 12.30 15.32
CA PRO A 105 -2.57 11.36 16.15
C PRO A 105 -2.45 11.85 17.60
N GLY A 106 -2.59 10.94 18.57
CA GLY A 106 -2.46 11.25 20.01
C GLY A 106 -3.79 11.43 20.75
N SER A 107 -4.93 11.16 20.11
CA SER A 107 -6.26 11.21 20.72
C SER A 107 -7.10 9.99 20.30
N ASN A 108 -8.23 9.79 20.99
CA ASN A 108 -9.16 8.69 20.74
C ASN A 108 -10.39 9.19 19.98
N TYR A 109 -10.87 8.36 19.05
CA TYR A 109 -12.02 8.64 18.19
C TYR A 109 -12.85 7.37 18.07
N THR A 110 -14.14 7.53 17.82
CA THR A 110 -15.01 6.41 17.53
C THR A 110 -14.67 5.82 16.17
N PHE A 111 -14.93 4.52 16.01
CA PHE A 111 -14.77 3.84 14.73
C PHE A 111 -15.58 4.52 13.62
N LYS A 112 -16.80 4.98 13.95
CA LYS A 112 -17.69 5.68 13.02
C LYS A 112 -17.09 7.00 12.52
N GLU A 113 -16.49 7.81 13.39
CA GLU A 113 -15.85 9.07 12.98
C GLU A 113 -14.71 8.84 11.97
N ILE A 114 -13.88 7.81 12.20
CA ILE A 114 -12.78 7.46 11.29
C ILE A 114 -13.32 6.99 9.94
N VAL A 115 -14.30 6.07 9.95
CA VAL A 115 -14.92 5.55 8.73
C VAL A 115 -15.60 6.66 7.94
N ASP A 116 -16.42 7.49 8.59
CA ASP A 116 -17.16 8.58 7.94
C ASP A 116 -16.19 9.60 7.32
N ALA A 117 -15.10 9.94 8.00
CA ALA A 117 -14.07 10.85 7.46
C ALA A 117 -13.39 10.28 6.21
N ILE A 118 -12.94 9.01 6.26
CA ILE A 118 -12.27 8.38 5.11
C ILE A 118 -13.24 8.19 3.94
N LYS A 119 -14.52 7.88 4.21
CA LYS A 119 -15.56 7.71 3.19
C LYS A 119 -15.76 8.96 2.31
N THR A 120 -15.47 10.15 2.82
CA THR A 120 -15.57 11.40 2.04
C THR A 120 -14.65 11.44 0.82
N VAL A 121 -13.52 10.74 0.86
CA VAL A 121 -12.50 10.71 -0.21
C VAL A 121 -12.45 9.36 -0.94
N THR A 122 -12.88 8.27 -0.31
CA THR A 122 -12.99 6.96 -0.98
C THR A 122 -14.30 6.78 -1.72
N HIS A 123 -15.36 7.52 -1.34
CA HIS A 123 -16.73 7.42 -1.85
C HIS A 123 -17.40 6.03 -1.64
N THR A 124 -16.73 5.14 -0.93
CA THR A 124 -17.17 3.78 -0.58
C THR A 124 -16.74 3.47 0.84
N ASP A 125 -17.33 2.44 1.46
CA ASP A 125 -17.01 2.06 2.82
C ASP A 125 -15.56 1.52 2.93
N PRO A 126 -14.68 2.19 3.69
CA PRO A 126 -13.32 1.73 3.90
C PRO A 126 -13.26 0.58 4.92
N ASP A 127 -12.35 -0.37 4.69
CA ASP A 127 -12.00 -1.42 5.66
C ASP A 127 -10.93 -0.90 6.63
N VAL A 128 -11.36 -0.38 7.78
CA VAL A 128 -10.47 0.13 8.84
C VAL A 128 -10.05 -1.00 9.77
N LYS A 129 -8.75 -1.30 9.82
CA LYS A 129 -8.19 -2.35 10.69
C LYS A 129 -7.45 -1.78 11.90
N CYS A 130 -7.74 -2.32 13.09
CA CYS A 130 -7.10 -1.97 14.36
C CYS A 130 -6.11 -3.06 14.83
N LYS A 131 -5.26 -2.73 15.82
CA LYS A 131 -4.35 -3.65 16.52
C LYS A 131 -4.47 -3.49 18.02
#